data_AF-A0A2U1L674-F1
#
_entry.id   AF-A0A2U1L674-F1
#
_cell.length_a   1.000
_cell.length_b   1.000
_cell.length_c   1.000
_cell.angle_alpha   90.00
_cell.angle_beta   90.00
_cell.angle_gamma   90.00
#
_symmetry.space_group_name_H-M   'P 1'
#
loop_
_entity.id
_entity.type
_entity.pdbx_description
1 polymer ?
#
loop_
_entity_poly.entity_id
_entity_poly.type
_entity_poly.pdbx_seq_one_letter_code
_entity_poly.pdbx_strand_id
1 'polypeptide(L)'
;MSNNNQTLSLFRSLIQSKRFDEGTLRILDSVLISRDVKSMLDVRKSLVEFMRRESVSVIREVVEKSVEEKLLVVEFFVKAFVLIGDYESCLALRYEALVMRELNSVSDQELHVSYEEWFTFAEHALENRFFAIARKACEKALGCFQMDDMLKTKDTDTLGEQTEAIRKINRLKDIAMVRAASQSVQAQAVTYLKRKLGEHDKVSPQVIKEQRVSASILFRNGIKKHNTRKLQELQRL
;
A
#
# COMPACT_ATOMS: atom_id res chain seq x y z
N MET A 1 -33.96 -11.57 -0.19
CA MET A 1 -32.73 -11.57 -1.01
C MET A 1 -32.80 -10.69 -2.27
N SER A 2 -33.95 -10.16 -2.71
CA SER A 2 -34.08 -9.40 -3.98
C SER A 2 -33.55 -7.96 -3.96
N ASN A 3 -33.65 -7.25 -2.82
CA ASN A 3 -33.40 -5.80 -2.79
C ASN A 3 -31.90 -5.44 -2.91
N ASN A 4 -31.01 -6.17 -2.22
CA ASN A 4 -29.57 -5.84 -2.22
C ASN A 4 -28.91 -6.04 -3.60
N ASN A 5 -29.35 -7.06 -4.36
CA ASN A 5 -28.84 -7.29 -5.72
C ASN A 5 -29.28 -6.19 -6.71
N GLN A 6 -30.47 -5.63 -6.53
CA GLN A 6 -30.96 -4.50 -7.33
C GLN A 6 -30.21 -3.20 -6.99
N THR A 7 -29.93 -2.94 -5.71
CA THR A 7 -29.14 -1.78 -5.30
C THR A 7 -27.69 -1.88 -5.80
N LEU A 8 -27.10 -3.09 -5.76
CA LEU A 8 -25.76 -3.34 -6.29
C LEU A 8 -25.69 -3.17 -7.81
N SER A 9 -26.69 -3.64 -8.57
CA SER A 9 -26.72 -3.44 -10.02
C SER A 9 -26.92 -1.97 -10.39
N LEU A 10 -27.77 -1.25 -9.63
CA LEU A 10 -27.94 0.20 -9.77
C LEU A 10 -26.62 0.93 -9.53
N PHE A 11 -25.92 0.63 -8.43
CA PHE A 11 -24.62 1.22 -8.13
C PHE A 11 -23.63 1.02 -9.28
N ARG A 12 -23.51 -0.21 -9.81
CA ARG A 12 -22.60 -0.50 -10.93
C ARG A 12 -22.95 0.32 -12.17
N SER A 13 -24.23 0.44 -12.50
CA SER A 13 -24.71 1.24 -13.64
C SER A 13 -24.37 2.72 -13.47
N LEU A 14 -24.51 3.27 -12.27
CA LEU A 14 -24.17 4.66 -11.97
C LEU A 14 -22.67 4.94 -12.14
N ILE A 15 -21.82 4.04 -11.64
CA ILE A 15 -20.36 4.14 -11.81
C ILE A 15 -19.98 4.09 -13.29
N GLN A 16 -20.55 3.16 -14.05
CA GLN A 16 -20.30 3.05 -15.50
C GLN A 16 -20.78 4.28 -16.27
N SER A 17 -21.86 4.90 -15.79
CA SER A 17 -22.40 6.16 -16.31
C SER A 17 -21.68 7.41 -15.78
N LYS A 18 -20.55 7.23 -15.06
CA LYS A 18 -19.70 8.30 -14.52
C LYS A 18 -20.42 9.25 -13.55
N ARG A 19 -21.39 8.73 -12.80
CA ARG A 19 -22.07 9.46 -11.73
C ARG A 19 -21.24 9.37 -10.45
N PHE A 20 -20.44 10.42 -10.19
CA PHE A 20 -19.56 10.53 -9.03
C PHE A 20 -20.10 11.57 -8.06
N ASP A 21 -21.16 11.21 -7.34
CA ASP A 21 -21.83 12.10 -6.40
C ASP A 21 -22.10 11.40 -5.06
N GLU A 22 -22.48 12.20 -4.06
CA GLU A 22 -22.79 11.73 -2.71
C GLU A 22 -23.99 10.75 -2.70
N GLY A 23 -24.94 10.91 -3.63
CA GLY A 23 -26.06 9.98 -3.78
C GLY A 23 -25.58 8.58 -4.12
N THR A 24 -24.59 8.49 -5.01
CA THR A 24 -23.97 7.23 -5.42
C THR A 24 -23.18 6.57 -4.28
N LEU A 25 -22.52 7.37 -3.43
CA LEU A 25 -21.86 6.86 -2.20
C LEU A 25 -22.86 6.31 -1.18
N ARG A 26 -24.01 6.95 -1.00
CA ARG A 26 -25.08 6.45 -0.11
C ARG A 26 -25.66 5.11 -0.58
N ILE A 27 -25.76 4.92 -1.89
CA ILE A 27 -26.16 3.64 -2.48
C ILE A 27 -25.12 2.57 -2.15
N LEU A 28 -23.82 2.86 -2.28
CA LEU A 28 -22.75 1.95 -1.89
C LEU A 28 -22.82 1.56 -0.42
N ASP A 29 -22.99 2.54 0.47
CA ASP A 29 -23.13 2.29 1.91
C ASP A 29 -24.33 1.36 2.20
N SER A 30 -25.46 1.61 1.55
CA SER A 30 -26.67 0.76 1.65
C SER A 30 -26.43 -0.69 1.20
N VAL A 31 -25.59 -0.90 0.18
CA VAL A 31 -25.22 -2.25 -0.30
C VAL A 31 -24.40 -3.02 0.74
N LEU A 32 -23.56 -2.30 1.48
CA LEU A 32 -22.66 -2.87 2.49
C LEU A 32 -23.38 -3.22 3.81
N ILE A 33 -24.58 -2.67 4.06
CA ILE A 33 -25.43 -3.01 5.20
C ILE A 33 -26.20 -4.32 4.90
N SER A 34 -25.51 -5.46 4.95
CA SER A 34 -26.13 -6.79 4.82
C SER A 34 -26.22 -7.52 6.17
N ARG A 35 -27.29 -8.31 6.36
CA ARG A 35 -27.54 -9.09 7.60
C ARG A 35 -26.75 -10.39 7.69
N ASP A 36 -26.26 -10.91 6.56
CA ASP A 36 -25.48 -12.15 6.52
C ASP A 36 -24.00 -11.83 6.25
N VAL A 37 -23.14 -12.25 7.17
CA VAL A 37 -21.71 -11.91 7.16
C VAL A 37 -20.99 -12.54 5.97
N LYS A 38 -21.38 -13.76 5.57
CA LYS A 38 -20.70 -14.47 4.48
C LYS A 38 -20.99 -13.81 3.13
N SER A 39 -22.26 -13.57 2.82
CA SER A 39 -22.65 -12.83 1.61
C SER A 39 -22.10 -11.40 1.59
N MET A 40 -21.98 -10.75 2.75
CA MET A 40 -21.35 -9.42 2.84
C MET A 40 -19.87 -9.45 2.42
N LEU A 41 -19.10 -10.45 2.85
CA LEU A 41 -17.69 -10.57 2.46
C LEU A 41 -17.53 -10.84 0.97
N ASP A 42 -18.36 -11.70 0.39
CA ASP A 42 -18.34 -12.00 -1.04
C ASP A 42 -18.73 -10.76 -1.88
N VAL A 43 -19.77 -10.03 -1.45
CA VAL A 43 -20.19 -8.77 -2.08
C VAL A 43 -19.08 -7.72 -1.99
N ARG A 44 -18.46 -7.56 -0.81
CA ARG A 44 -17.34 -6.63 -0.62
C ARG A 44 -16.18 -6.98 -1.53
N LYS A 45 -15.78 -8.25 -1.62
CA LYS A 45 -14.70 -8.68 -2.52
C LYS A 45 -15.02 -8.36 -3.98
N SER A 46 -16.24 -8.67 -4.43
CA SER A 46 -16.69 -8.34 -5.78
C SER A 46 -16.72 -6.83 -6.05
N LEU A 47 -17.11 -6.03 -5.05
CA LEU A 47 -17.06 -4.57 -5.12
C LEU A 47 -15.64 -4.03 -5.19
N VAL A 48 -14.69 -4.57 -4.41
CA VAL A 48 -13.27 -4.19 -4.49
C VAL A 48 -12.74 -4.40 -5.91
N GLU A 49 -12.94 -5.60 -6.46
CA GLU A 49 -12.47 -5.94 -7.82
C GLU A 49 -13.11 -5.04 -8.89
N PHE A 50 -14.42 -4.79 -8.77
CA PHE A 50 -15.14 -3.88 -9.65
C PHE A 50 -14.58 -2.45 -9.55
N MET A 51 -14.53 -1.89 -8.35
CA MET A 51 -14.12 -0.50 -8.13
C MET A 51 -12.65 -0.26 -8.49
N ARG A 52 -11.75 -1.20 -8.23
CA ARG A 52 -10.35 -1.12 -8.67
C ARG A 52 -10.23 -1.06 -10.19
N ARG A 53 -11.04 -1.82 -10.93
CA ARG A 53 -11.04 -1.79 -12.39
C ARG A 53 -11.62 -0.48 -12.92
N GLU A 54 -12.78 -0.08 -12.42
CA GLU A 54 -13.46 1.14 -12.88
C GLU A 54 -12.66 2.39 -12.54
N SER A 55 -12.03 2.46 -11.35
CA SER A 55 -11.21 3.62 -10.97
C SER A 55 -10.06 3.82 -11.94
N VAL A 56 -9.34 2.76 -12.32
CA VAL A 56 -8.24 2.84 -13.29
C VAL A 56 -8.74 3.29 -14.67
N SER A 57 -9.89 2.79 -15.13
CA SER A 57 -10.48 3.23 -16.41
C SER A 57 -10.81 4.72 -16.37
N VAL A 58 -11.53 5.15 -15.33
CA VAL A 58 -11.96 6.54 -15.18
C VAL A 58 -10.76 7.47 -15.05
N ILE A 59 -9.75 7.12 -14.26
CA ILE A 59 -8.55 7.95 -14.08
C ILE A 59 -7.83 8.16 -15.42
N ARG A 60 -7.77 7.14 -16.29
CA ARG A 60 -7.20 7.27 -17.64
C ARG A 60 -8.02 8.18 -18.54
N GLU A 61 -9.34 8.13 -18.43
CA GLU A 61 -10.24 8.97 -19.23
C GLU A 61 -10.18 10.45 -18.83
N VAL A 62 -9.93 10.75 -17.56
CA VAL A 62 -9.90 12.14 -17.05
C VAL A 62 -8.51 12.78 -17.11
N VAL A 63 -7.53 12.16 -17.77
CA VAL A 63 -6.15 12.69 -17.87
C VAL A 63 -6.09 14.09 -18.51
N GLU A 64 -6.96 14.36 -19.49
CA GLU A 64 -6.97 15.64 -20.22
C GLU A 64 -7.89 16.70 -19.58
N LYS A 65 -8.58 16.35 -18.50
CA LYS A 65 -9.47 17.26 -17.78
C LYS A 65 -8.73 18.27 -16.90
N SER A 66 -9.46 19.26 -16.37
CA SER A 66 -8.91 20.20 -15.41
C SER A 66 -8.46 19.50 -14.12
N VAL A 67 -7.60 20.16 -13.33
CA VAL A 67 -7.12 19.59 -12.07
C VAL A 67 -8.27 19.44 -11.08
N GLU A 68 -9.21 20.38 -11.06
CA GLU A 68 -10.38 20.39 -10.20
C GLU A 68 -11.30 19.19 -10.51
N GLU A 69 -11.58 18.94 -11.80
CA GLU A 69 -12.36 17.78 -12.22
C GLU A 69 -11.69 16.46 -11.83
N LYS A 70 -10.36 16.37 -12.01
CA LYS A 70 -9.58 15.18 -11.59
C LYS A 70 -9.68 14.96 -10.09
N LEU A 71 -9.54 16.02 -9.29
CA LEU A 71 -9.61 15.94 -7.84
C LEU A 71 -10.99 15.51 -7.34
N LEU A 72 -12.07 16.01 -7.94
CA LEU A 72 -13.44 15.57 -7.60
C LEU A 72 -13.65 14.08 -7.85
N VAL A 73 -13.16 13.58 -8.98
CA VAL A 73 -13.21 12.15 -9.32
C VAL A 73 -12.40 11.32 -8.32
N VAL A 74 -11.18 11.76 -8.01
CA VAL A 74 -10.31 11.08 -7.05
C VAL A 74 -10.93 11.08 -5.65
N GLU A 75 -11.50 12.20 -5.20
CA GLU A 75 -12.18 12.31 -3.90
C GLU A 75 -13.34 11.32 -3.78
N PHE A 76 -14.16 11.19 -4.82
CA PHE A 76 -15.22 10.20 -4.87
C PHE A 76 -14.68 8.77 -4.67
N PHE A 77 -13.66 8.39 -5.43
CA PHE A 77 -13.08 7.04 -5.31
C PHE A 77 -12.40 6.80 -3.97
N VAL A 78 -11.74 7.80 -3.40
CA VAL A 78 -11.17 7.73 -2.04
C VAL A 78 -12.27 7.39 -1.03
N LYS A 79 -13.39 8.14 -1.04
CA LYS A 79 -14.53 7.88 -0.14
C LYS A 79 -15.12 6.49 -0.37
N ALA A 80 -15.28 6.08 -1.63
CA ALA A 80 -15.81 4.77 -1.97
C ALA A 80 -14.90 3.63 -1.47
N PHE A 81 -13.58 3.75 -1.62
CA PHE A 81 -12.63 2.74 -1.14
C PHE A 81 -12.57 2.67 0.39
N VAL A 82 -12.74 3.79 1.09
CA VAL A 82 -12.90 3.79 2.55
C VAL A 82 -14.13 2.99 2.96
N LEU A 83 -15.29 3.23 2.33
CA LEU A 83 -16.53 2.50 2.63
C LEU A 83 -16.38 0.99 2.41
N ILE A 84 -15.73 0.59 1.32
CA ILE A 84 -15.53 -0.82 0.98
C ILE A 84 -14.44 -1.48 1.86
N GLY A 85 -13.56 -0.69 2.47
CA GLY A 85 -12.44 -1.16 3.29
C GLY A 85 -11.20 -1.53 2.46
N ASP A 86 -11.05 -0.98 1.26
CA ASP A 86 -9.87 -1.15 0.41
C ASP A 86 -8.85 -0.02 0.65
N TYR A 87 -8.12 -0.13 1.77
CA TYR A 87 -7.16 0.89 2.19
C TYR A 87 -5.97 1.06 1.24
N GLU A 88 -5.61 0.03 0.49
CA GLU A 88 -4.53 0.11 -0.50
C GLU A 88 -4.90 1.09 -1.61
N SER A 89 -6.07 0.90 -2.23
CA SER A 89 -6.54 1.79 -3.30
C SER A 89 -6.87 3.18 -2.78
N CYS A 90 -7.45 3.28 -1.58
CA CYS A 90 -7.72 4.56 -0.92
C CYS A 90 -6.42 5.37 -0.73
N LEU A 91 -5.40 4.77 -0.10
CA LEU A 91 -4.15 5.47 0.18
C LEU A 91 -3.37 5.78 -1.09
N ALA A 92 -3.39 4.90 -2.10
CA ALA A 92 -2.79 5.20 -3.40
C ALA A 92 -3.40 6.46 -4.02
N LEU A 93 -4.73 6.54 -4.08
CA LEU A 93 -5.42 7.70 -4.66
C LEU A 93 -5.25 8.98 -3.84
N ARG A 94 -5.29 8.89 -2.51
CA ARG A 94 -4.99 10.05 -1.64
C ARG A 94 -3.57 10.57 -1.86
N TYR A 95 -2.59 9.67 -2.00
CA TYR A 95 -1.22 10.05 -2.30
C TYR A 95 -1.12 10.80 -3.63
N GLU A 96 -1.70 10.24 -4.69
CA GLU A 96 -1.70 10.86 -6.02
C GLU A 96 -2.43 12.21 -6.04
N ALA A 97 -3.52 12.37 -5.27
CA ALA A 97 -4.21 13.66 -5.13
C ALA A 97 -3.31 14.73 -4.50
N LEU A 98 -2.59 14.38 -3.44
CA LEU A 98 -1.65 15.30 -2.77
C LEU A 98 -0.49 15.67 -3.69
N VAL A 99 0.09 14.70 -4.41
CA VAL A 99 1.15 14.96 -5.41
C VAL A 99 0.64 15.87 -6.54
N MET A 100 -0.57 15.60 -7.05
CA MET A 100 -1.15 16.41 -8.12
C MET A 100 -1.38 17.85 -7.67
N ARG A 101 -1.92 18.06 -6.46
CA ARG A 101 -2.09 19.39 -5.86
C ARG A 101 -0.75 20.11 -5.69
N GLU A 102 0.24 19.45 -5.11
CA GLU A 102 1.59 20.00 -4.91
C GLU A 102 2.22 20.45 -6.24
N LEU A 103 2.12 19.64 -7.30
CA LEU A 103 2.66 19.98 -8.63
C LEU A 103 1.95 21.18 -9.29
N ASN A 104 0.66 21.36 -9.04
CA ASN A 104 -0.13 22.44 -9.63
C ASN A 104 -0.21 23.69 -8.74
N SER A 105 0.28 23.62 -7.50
CA SER A 105 0.28 24.73 -6.53
C SER A 105 1.02 25.99 -7.00
N VAL A 106 1.94 25.85 -7.96
CA VAL A 106 2.66 26.98 -8.58
C VAL A 106 1.72 27.85 -9.41
N SER A 107 0.69 27.25 -10.01
CA SER A 107 -0.29 27.94 -10.86
C SER A 107 -1.52 28.40 -10.08
N ASP A 108 -1.86 27.68 -9.00
CA ASP A 108 -3.01 27.96 -8.15
C ASP A 108 -2.69 27.71 -6.68
N GLN A 109 -2.71 28.77 -5.86
CA GLN A 109 -2.41 28.68 -4.44
C GLN A 109 -3.45 27.88 -3.65
N GLU A 110 -4.69 27.74 -4.14
CA GLU A 110 -5.71 26.92 -3.50
C GLU A 110 -5.34 25.42 -3.51
N LEU A 111 -4.44 25.03 -4.42
CA LEU A 111 -3.90 23.67 -4.50
C LEU A 111 -2.69 23.44 -3.59
N HIS A 112 -2.27 24.43 -2.79
CA HIS A 112 -1.19 24.25 -1.83
C HIS A 112 -1.48 23.08 -0.88
N VAL A 113 -0.48 22.22 -0.64
CA VAL A 113 -0.58 21.08 0.27
C VAL A 113 0.25 21.35 1.51
N SER A 114 -0.41 21.41 2.66
CA SER A 114 0.26 21.72 3.91
C SER A 114 1.05 20.54 4.47
N TYR A 115 1.97 20.82 5.41
CA TYR A 115 2.68 19.77 6.13
C TYR A 115 1.72 18.87 6.92
N GLU A 116 0.60 19.43 7.42
CA GLU A 116 -0.41 18.70 8.19
C GLU A 116 -1.12 17.67 7.32
N GLU A 117 -1.48 18.02 6.09
CA GLU A 117 -2.10 17.08 5.15
C GLU A 117 -1.18 15.88 4.86
N TRP A 118 0.11 16.14 4.62
CA TRP A 118 1.11 15.09 4.44
C TRP A 118 1.34 14.26 5.71
N PHE A 119 1.35 14.90 6.88
CA PHE A 119 1.55 14.22 8.15
C PHE A 119 0.36 13.32 8.52
N THR A 120 -0.87 13.81 8.37
CA THR A 120 -2.09 13.00 8.55
C THR A 120 -2.15 11.84 7.57
N PHE A 121 -1.73 12.04 6.32
CA PHE A 121 -1.61 10.93 5.37
C PHE A 121 -0.57 9.90 5.86
N ALA A 122 0.58 10.34 6.36
CA ALA A 122 1.63 9.47 6.87
C ALA A 122 1.17 8.63 8.07
N GLU A 123 0.40 9.23 9.00
CA GLU A 123 -0.23 8.53 10.13
C GLU A 123 -1.15 7.40 9.64
N HIS A 124 -2.09 7.71 8.75
CA HIS A 124 -2.99 6.70 8.19
C HIS A 124 -2.24 5.59 7.44
N ALA A 125 -1.21 5.94 6.67
CA ALA A 125 -0.39 4.96 5.97
C ALA A 125 0.36 4.04 6.95
N LEU A 126 0.88 4.59 8.04
CA LEU A 126 1.58 3.84 9.09
C LEU A 126 0.64 2.86 9.81
N GLU A 127 -0.55 3.32 10.20
CA GLU A 127 -1.58 2.52 10.85
C GLU A 127 -2.01 1.33 9.98
N ASN A 128 -2.12 1.57 8.66
CA ASN A 128 -2.43 0.55 7.67
C ASN A 128 -1.22 -0.27 7.19
N ARG A 129 -0.06 -0.13 7.86
CA ARG A 129 1.19 -0.90 7.63
C ARG A 129 1.86 -0.64 6.28
N PHE A 130 1.53 0.45 5.60
CA PHE A 130 2.21 0.89 4.38
C PHE A 130 3.44 1.74 4.74
N PHE A 131 4.44 1.11 5.37
CA PHE A 131 5.57 1.83 5.96
C PHE A 131 6.43 2.60 4.95
N ALA A 132 6.59 2.08 3.73
CA ALA A 132 7.37 2.75 2.69
C ALA A 132 6.70 4.07 2.24
N ILE A 133 5.38 4.08 2.07
CA ILE A 133 4.66 5.29 1.66
C ILE A 133 4.51 6.27 2.83
N ALA A 134 4.32 5.77 4.05
CA ALA A 134 4.33 6.60 5.26
C ALA A 134 5.64 7.38 5.40
N ARG A 135 6.78 6.71 5.21
CA ARG A 135 8.10 7.35 5.21
C ARG A 135 8.21 8.45 4.15
N LYS A 136 7.77 8.17 2.91
CA LYS A 136 7.80 9.14 1.81
C LYS A 136 6.91 10.36 2.08
N ALA A 137 5.76 10.15 2.71
CA ALA A 137 4.87 11.24 3.13
C ALA A 137 5.48 12.09 4.25
N CYS A 138 6.22 11.50 5.20
CA CYS A 138 7.01 12.28 6.15
C CYS A 138 8.08 13.14 5.47
N GLU A 139 8.77 12.61 4.46
CA GLU A 139 9.74 13.38 3.67
C GLU A 139 9.06 14.58 2.97
N LYS A 140 7.86 14.38 2.42
CA LYS A 140 7.03 15.45 1.85
C LYS A 140 6.63 16.50 2.89
N ALA A 141 6.13 16.08 4.05
CA ALA A 141 5.78 16.98 5.15
C ALA A 141 6.97 17.82 5.63
N LEU A 142 8.17 17.22 5.73
CA LEU A 142 9.39 17.95 6.08
C LEU A 142 9.79 18.97 5.00
N GLY A 143 9.51 18.67 3.73
CA GLY A 143 9.75 19.58 2.60
C GLY A 143 8.94 20.86 2.66
N CYS A 144 7.73 20.83 3.24
CA CYS A 144 6.89 22.02 3.41
C CYS A 144 7.60 23.11 4.23
N PHE A 145 8.29 22.76 5.32
CA PHE A 145 9.01 23.74 6.14
C PHE A 145 10.19 24.39 5.40
N GLN A 146 10.82 23.69 4.45
CA GLN A 146 11.92 24.27 3.66
C GLN A 146 11.41 25.32 2.66
N MET A 147 10.17 25.16 2.18
CA MET A 147 9.51 26.13 1.30
C MET A 147 9.00 27.34 2.09
N ASP A 148 8.50 27.13 3.31
CA ASP A 148 8.03 28.21 4.18
C ASP A 148 9.17 29.08 4.73
N ASP A 149 10.36 28.50 4.97
CA ASP A 149 11.54 29.24 5.44
C ASP A 149 12.05 30.26 4.38
N MET A 150 11.71 30.04 3.09
CA MET A 150 11.93 31.03 2.03
C MET A 150 10.92 32.20 2.06
N LEU A 151 9.73 32.01 2.66
CA LEU A 151 8.62 32.97 2.69
C LEU A 151 8.55 33.82 3.97
N LYS A 152 9.41 33.55 4.96
CA LYS A 152 9.74 34.35 6.16
C LYS A 152 8.57 35.13 6.80
N THR A 153 7.99 34.55 7.84
CA THR A 153 7.39 35.29 8.97
C THR A 153 8.18 34.99 10.24
N LYS A 154 8.84 36.02 10.78
CA LYS A 154 9.65 35.96 12.01
C LYS A 154 8.76 36.18 13.23
N ASP A 155 8.02 35.16 13.63
CA ASP A 155 7.36 35.12 14.94
C ASP A 155 7.98 34.00 15.79
N THR A 156 8.28 34.28 17.05
CA THR A 156 8.97 33.33 17.93
C THR A 156 8.10 32.14 18.31
N ASP A 157 6.78 32.32 18.34
CA ASP A 157 5.81 31.31 18.73
C ASP A 157 5.59 30.28 17.60
N THR A 158 5.52 30.74 16.35
CA THR A 158 5.42 29.86 15.17
C THR A 158 6.68 29.01 14.98
N LEU A 159 7.86 29.52 15.32
CA LEU A 159 9.10 28.75 15.30
C LEU A 159 9.07 27.57 16.29
N GLY A 160 8.48 27.78 17.47
CA GLY A 160 8.31 26.74 18.48
C GLY A 160 7.39 25.61 18.02
N GLU A 161 6.25 25.97 17.43
CA GLU A 161 5.27 25.03 16.87
C GLU A 161 5.84 24.24 15.69
N GLN A 162 6.54 24.90 14.75
CA GLN A 162 7.23 24.24 13.65
C GLN A 162 8.28 23.25 14.14
N THR A 163 9.06 23.62 15.17
CA THR A 163 10.07 22.73 15.77
C THR A 163 9.42 21.47 16.35
N GLU A 164 8.28 21.60 17.03
CA GLU A 164 7.53 20.46 17.55
C GLU A 164 6.92 19.59 16.43
N ALA A 165 6.37 20.21 15.39
CA ALA A 165 5.85 19.50 14.22
C ALA A 165 6.95 18.68 13.52
N ILE A 166 8.11 19.29 13.27
CA ILE A 166 9.29 18.62 12.70
C ILE A 166 9.73 17.43 13.57
N ARG A 167 9.70 17.58 14.90
CA ARG A 167 10.03 16.50 15.84
C ARG A 167 9.05 15.33 15.71
N LYS A 168 7.75 15.60 15.67
CA LYS A 168 6.70 14.58 15.49
C LYS A 168 6.85 13.85 14.14
N ILE A 169 7.07 14.59 13.06
CA ILE A 169 7.24 14.02 11.72
C ILE A 169 8.47 13.12 11.66
N ASN A 170 9.61 13.56 12.21
CA ASN A 170 10.82 12.73 12.26
C ASN A 170 10.61 11.46 13.08
N ARG A 171 9.95 11.55 14.24
CA ARG A 171 9.61 10.37 15.05
C ARG A 171 8.78 9.36 14.26
N LEU A 172 7.76 9.82 13.52
CA LEU A 172 6.92 8.94 12.71
C LEU A 172 7.71 8.31 11.55
N LYS A 173 8.56 9.11 10.89
CA LYS A 173 9.48 8.65 9.83
C LYS A 173 10.41 7.53 10.32
N ASP A 174 10.99 7.69 11.51
CA ASP A 174 11.90 6.70 12.11
C ASP A 174 11.15 5.40 12.45
N ILE A 175 9.93 5.51 12.99
CA ILE A 175 9.06 4.35 13.24
C ILE A 175 8.77 3.62 11.92
N ALA A 176 8.37 4.35 10.87
CA ALA A 176 8.11 3.78 9.56
C ALA A 176 9.35 3.09 8.98
N MET A 177 10.53 3.69 9.12
CA MET A 177 11.80 3.12 8.66
C MET A 177 12.15 1.82 9.38
N VAL A 178 12.07 1.79 10.72
CA VAL A 178 12.35 0.59 11.52
C VAL A 178 11.37 -0.52 11.17
N ARG A 179 10.08 -0.20 11.03
CA ARG A 179 9.03 -1.17 10.68
C ARG A 179 9.23 -1.72 9.27
N ALA A 180 9.52 -0.87 8.29
CA ALA A 180 9.84 -1.29 6.93
C ALA A 180 11.05 -2.23 6.88
N ALA A 181 12.14 -1.89 7.59
CA ALA A 181 13.33 -2.73 7.67
C ALA A 181 13.04 -4.10 8.31
N SER A 182 12.21 -4.14 9.36
CA SER A 182 11.80 -5.38 10.03
C SER A 182 10.95 -6.31 9.15
N GLN A 183 10.23 -5.75 8.17
CA GLN A 183 9.44 -6.50 7.20
C GLN A 183 10.22 -6.87 5.93
N SER A 184 11.50 -6.50 5.83
CA SER A 184 12.31 -6.92 4.70
C SER A 184 12.43 -8.43 4.61
N VAL A 185 12.51 -8.97 3.40
CA VAL A 185 12.71 -10.41 3.16
C VAL A 185 13.93 -10.94 3.91
N GLN A 186 15.00 -10.14 3.98
CA GLN A 186 16.21 -10.48 4.72
C GLN A 186 15.96 -10.57 6.22
N ALA A 187 15.30 -9.58 6.83
CA ALA A 187 14.95 -9.62 8.25
C ALA A 187 14.01 -10.79 8.56
N GLN A 188 13.01 -11.03 7.71
CA GLN A 188 12.10 -12.16 7.83
C GLN A 188 12.82 -13.52 7.70
N ALA A 189 13.76 -13.64 6.76
CA ALA A 189 14.57 -14.85 6.58
C ALA A 189 15.45 -15.12 7.81
N VAL A 190 16.10 -14.11 8.37
CA VAL A 190 16.88 -14.24 9.62
C VAL A 190 15.99 -14.69 10.77
N THR A 191 14.80 -14.10 10.91
CA THR A 191 13.84 -14.45 11.97
C THR A 191 13.32 -15.89 11.80
N TYR A 192 13.04 -16.29 10.56
CA TYR A 192 12.65 -17.65 10.22
C TYR A 192 13.76 -18.66 10.51
N LEU A 193 15.01 -18.36 10.13
CA LEU A 193 16.16 -19.23 10.41
C LEU A 193 16.39 -19.38 11.93
N LYS A 194 16.30 -18.29 12.70
CA LYS A 194 16.37 -18.35 14.17
C LYS A 194 15.28 -19.23 14.78
N ARG A 195 14.04 -19.12 14.28
CA ARG A 195 12.93 -19.98 14.71
C ARG A 195 13.20 -21.45 14.39
N LYS A 196 13.64 -21.73 13.17
CA LYS A 196 13.97 -23.09 12.72
C LYS A 196 15.11 -23.71 13.55
N LEU A 197 16.12 -22.91 13.93
CA LEU A 197 17.20 -23.37 14.79
C LEU A 197 16.68 -23.74 16.19
N GLY A 198 15.84 -22.89 16.80
CA GLY A 198 15.25 -23.16 18.12
C GLY A 198 14.22 -24.29 18.14
N GLU A 199 13.58 -24.61 17.01
CA GLU A 199 12.70 -25.78 16.86
C GLU A 199 13.50 -27.09 16.75
N HIS A 200 14.68 -27.07 16.10
CA HIS A 200 15.57 -28.23 16.05
C HIS A 200 16.22 -28.57 17.41
N ASP A 201 16.45 -27.58 18.27
CA ASP A 201 17.01 -27.80 19.62
C ASP A 201 16.02 -28.43 20.62
N LYS A 202 14.71 -28.48 20.30
CA LYS A 202 13.67 -29.09 21.15
C LYS A 202 13.35 -30.55 20.84
N VAL A 203 13.91 -31.10 19.76
CA VAL A 203 13.79 -32.52 19.43
C VAL A 203 15.08 -33.20 19.86
N SER A 204 15.04 -33.88 21.00
CA SER A 204 16.11 -34.76 21.46
C SER A 204 16.52 -35.72 20.33
N PRO A 205 17.81 -35.79 19.94
CA PRO A 205 18.21 -36.72 18.88
C PRO A 205 18.28 -38.12 19.49
N GLN A 206 17.27 -38.95 19.23
CA GLN A 206 17.45 -40.39 19.25
C GLN A 206 18.54 -40.73 18.23
N VAL A 207 19.67 -41.17 18.78
CA VAL A 207 20.83 -41.66 18.05
C VAL A 207 20.42 -42.86 17.21
N ILE A 208 20.31 -42.66 15.90
CA ILE A 208 20.57 -43.72 14.92
C ILE A 208 21.65 -43.16 13.99
N LYS A 209 22.89 -43.62 14.21
CA LYS A 209 24.03 -43.40 13.33
C LYS A 209 23.78 -44.09 11.99
N GLU A 210 23.14 -43.39 11.07
CA GLU A 210 23.41 -43.60 9.65
C GLU A 210 24.00 -42.31 9.11
N GLN A 211 25.20 -42.42 8.56
CA GLN A 211 25.94 -41.32 7.97
C GLN A 211 25.21 -40.88 6.68
N ARG A 212 24.12 -40.12 6.84
CA ARG A 212 23.36 -39.53 5.73
C ARG A 212 24.25 -38.53 5.03
N VAL A 213 24.78 -38.94 3.89
CA VAL A 213 25.49 -38.08 2.96
C VAL A 213 24.58 -36.90 2.61
N SER A 214 25.02 -35.68 2.87
CA SER A 214 24.25 -34.45 2.66
C SER A 214 23.63 -34.42 1.27
N ALA A 215 22.39 -33.95 1.14
CA ALA A 215 21.70 -33.79 -0.15
C ALA A 215 22.52 -32.98 -1.15
N SER A 216 23.34 -32.04 -0.66
CA SER A 216 24.29 -31.26 -1.47
C SER A 216 25.36 -32.12 -2.16
N ILE A 217 25.85 -33.16 -1.48
CA ILE A 217 26.84 -34.10 -2.00
C ILE A 217 26.18 -35.03 -3.03
N LEU A 218 24.97 -35.52 -2.75
CA LEU A 218 24.21 -36.34 -3.70
C LEU A 218 23.92 -35.58 -5.00
N PHE A 219 23.52 -34.30 -4.90
CA PHE A 219 23.28 -33.44 -6.06
C PHE A 219 24.56 -33.21 -6.88
N ARG A 220 25.66 -32.86 -6.23
CA ARG A 220 26.97 -32.67 -6.89
C ARG A 220 27.47 -33.94 -7.56
N ASN A 221 27.28 -35.10 -6.93
CA ASN A 221 27.63 -36.40 -7.49
C ASN A 221 26.75 -36.76 -8.71
N GLY A 222 25.46 -36.39 -8.68
CA GLY A 222 24.56 -36.51 -9.82
C GLY A 222 25.04 -35.71 -11.04
N ILE A 223 25.42 -34.45 -10.84
CA ILE A 223 25.98 -33.60 -11.91
C ILE A 223 27.27 -34.20 -12.46
N LYS A 224 28.21 -34.61 -11.60
CA LYS A 224 29.46 -35.25 -12.04
C LYS A 224 29.18 -36.47 -12.90
N LYS A 225 28.29 -37.36 -12.44
CA LYS A 225 27.95 -38.59 -13.17
C LYS A 225 27.30 -38.32 -14.52
N HIS A 226 26.45 -37.30 -14.61
CA HIS A 226 25.84 -36.88 -15.88
C HIS A 226 26.90 -36.34 -16.85
N ASN A 227 27.80 -35.48 -16.38
CA ASN A 227 28.86 -34.90 -17.21
C ASN A 227 29.85 -35.96 -17.71
N THR A 228 30.21 -36.94 -16.87
CA THR A 228 31.09 -38.05 -17.28
C THR A 228 30.47 -38.89 -18.39
N ARG A 229 29.16 -39.19 -18.31
CA ARG A 229 28.44 -39.92 -19.37
C ARG A 229 28.46 -39.15 -20.68
N LYS A 230 28.14 -37.86 -20.62
CA LYS A 230 28.12 -36.98 -21.81
C LYS A 230 29.51 -36.85 -22.44
N LEU A 231 30.57 -36.80 -21.63
CA LEU A 231 31.95 -36.79 -22.11
C LEU A 231 32.32 -38.10 -22.81
N GLN A 232 31.93 -39.24 -22.26
CA GLN A 232 32.16 -40.56 -22.87
C GLN A 232 31.40 -40.74 -24.18
N GLU A 233 30.19 -40.17 -24.30
CA GLU A 233 29.42 -40.18 -25.55
C GLU A 233 30.10 -39.32 -26.63
N LEU A 234 30.64 -38.15 -26.27
CA LEU A 234 31.37 -37.28 -27.20
C LEU A 234 32.71 -37.85 -27.65
N GLN A 235 33.37 -38.65 -26.81
CA GLN A 235 34.64 -39.33 -27.13
C GLN A 235 34.46 -40.60 -27.98
N ARG A 236 33.21 -41.01 -28.24
CA ARG A 236 32.87 -42.16 -29.10
C ARG A 236 32.44 -41.75 -30.52
N LEU A 237 32.42 -40.44 -30.81
CA LEU A 237 32.31 -39.85 -32.15
C LEU A 237 33.72 -39.56 -32.68
#